data_AF-A0A1W7M744-F1
#
_entry.id   AF-A0A1W7M744-F1
#
_cell.length_a   1.000
_cell.length_b   1.000
_cell.length_c   1.000
_cell.angle_alpha   90.00
_cell.angle_beta   90.00
_cell.angle_gamma   90.00
#
_symmetry.space_group_name_H-M   'P 1'
#
loop_
_entity.id
_entity.type
_entity.pdbx_description
1 polymer ?
#
loop_
_entity_poly.entity_id
_entity_poly.type
_entity_poly.pdbx_seq_one_letter_code
_entity_poly.pdbx_strand_id
1 'polypeptide(L)'
;MSQEATGAVWWKRQLARNCAQPDDLHLLARQCEQLHPDEQHIGFEQVLRLLADAGLAPGKAAPGKAAPGLASADPVMLWVSLLADSGAYESAAMAIMPSDAVYSGGRRADGLHSAQVTLPGGAAADSRAARSQAMAWLAALLRALAHAMLKRH
;
A
#
# COMPACT_ATOMS: atom_id res chain seq x y z
N MET A 1 21.32 11.43 13.58
CA MET A 1 19.93 11.90 13.37
C MET A 1 19.21 10.81 12.58
N SER A 2 18.30 10.09 13.22
CA SER A 2 17.74 8.81 12.72
C SER A 2 16.81 8.98 11.53
N GLN A 3 17.04 8.18 10.48
CA GLN A 3 16.17 8.07 9.31
C GLN A 3 14.73 7.67 9.68
N GLU A 4 14.53 6.95 10.80
CA GLU A 4 13.24 6.51 11.35
C GLU A 4 12.25 7.65 11.67
N ALA A 5 12.75 8.82 12.10
CA ALA A 5 11.88 9.96 12.38
C ALA A 5 11.32 10.58 11.10
N THR A 6 11.93 10.29 9.95
CA THR A 6 11.59 10.91 8.67
C THR A 6 10.46 10.16 7.98
N GLY A 7 10.45 8.82 8.03
CA GLY A 7 9.42 7.96 7.42
C GLY A 7 8.05 8.12 8.06
N ALA A 8 7.97 8.01 9.39
CA ALA A 8 6.72 8.19 10.13
C ALA A 8 6.13 9.60 10.02
N VAL A 9 6.97 10.65 10.01
CA VAL A 9 6.52 12.05 9.86
C VAL A 9 6.08 12.33 8.43
N TRP A 10 6.78 11.80 7.43
CA TRP A 10 6.37 11.86 6.03
C TRP A 10 5.01 11.19 5.82
N TRP A 11 4.85 9.97 6.32
CA TRP A 11 3.61 9.19 6.23
C TRP A 11 2.44 9.93 6.88
N LYS A 12 2.68 10.50 8.07
CA LYS A 12 1.68 11.33 8.75
C LYS A 12 1.29 12.56 7.94
N ARG A 13 2.24 13.25 7.32
CA ARG A 13 1.97 14.43 6.49
C ARG A 13 1.23 14.06 5.19
N GLN A 14 1.51 12.89 4.60
CA GLN A 14 0.90 12.49 3.33
C GLN A 14 -0.56 12.04 3.49
N LEU A 15 -0.84 11.24 4.52
CA LEU A 15 -2.21 10.93 4.95
C LEU A 15 -3.04 12.19 5.26
N ALA A 16 -2.42 13.34 5.61
CA ALA A 16 -3.14 14.59 5.89
C ALA A 16 -3.57 15.33 4.62
N ARG A 17 -2.99 14.98 3.48
CA ARG A 17 -3.25 15.57 2.16
C ARG A 17 -4.12 14.66 1.28
N ASN A 18 -4.56 13.52 1.82
CA ASN A 18 -5.33 12.52 1.08
C ASN A 18 -6.69 13.05 0.65
N CYS A 19 -7.05 12.74 -0.60
CA CYS A 19 -8.39 12.94 -1.15
C CYS A 19 -9.25 11.66 -1.11
N ALA A 20 -8.66 10.50 -0.80
CA ALA A 20 -9.38 9.21 -0.76
C ALA A 20 -10.28 9.11 0.47
N GLN A 21 -11.48 8.55 0.35
CA GLN A 21 -12.33 8.27 1.51
C GLN A 21 -11.96 6.91 2.15
N PRO A 22 -12.03 6.77 3.48
CA PRO A 22 -11.80 5.49 4.15
C PRO A 22 -12.66 4.34 3.60
N ASP A 23 -13.89 4.64 3.16
CA ASP A 23 -14.81 3.66 2.59
C ASP A 23 -14.31 3.10 1.24
N ASP A 24 -13.69 3.93 0.40
CA ASP A 24 -13.11 3.50 -0.88
C ASP A 24 -11.95 2.50 -0.64
N LEU A 25 -11.12 2.78 0.37
CA LEU A 25 -10.03 1.90 0.79
C LEU A 25 -10.55 0.55 1.31
N HIS A 26 -11.61 0.57 2.12
CA HIS A 26 -12.24 -0.66 2.60
C HIS A 26 -12.92 -1.46 1.47
N LEU A 27 -13.51 -0.78 0.49
CA LEU A 27 -14.09 -1.41 -0.69
C LEU A 27 -13.02 -2.10 -1.53
N LEU A 28 -11.94 -1.38 -1.87
CA LEU A 28 -10.83 -1.93 -2.64
C LEU A 28 -10.15 -3.08 -1.92
N ALA A 29 -10.00 -3.00 -0.59
CA ALA A 29 -9.47 -4.11 0.21
C ALA A 29 -10.31 -5.39 0.09
N ARG A 30 -11.65 -5.27 0.09
CA ARG A 30 -12.54 -6.42 -0.14
C ARG A 30 -12.42 -6.97 -1.55
N GLN A 31 -12.25 -6.11 -2.54
CA GLN A 31 -12.04 -6.52 -3.94
C GLN A 31 -10.73 -7.33 -4.05
N CYS A 32 -9.62 -6.83 -3.50
CA CYS A 32 -8.34 -7.55 -3.49
C CYS A 32 -8.49 -8.97 -2.92
N GLU A 33 -9.23 -9.17 -1.82
CA GLU A 33 -9.42 -10.50 -1.23
C GLU A 33 -10.15 -11.49 -2.15
N GLN A 34 -11.03 -10.99 -3.02
CA GLN A 34 -11.89 -11.82 -3.87
C GLN A 34 -11.21 -12.21 -5.19
N LEU A 35 -10.19 -11.47 -5.62
CA LEU A 35 -9.47 -11.71 -6.88
C LEU A 35 -8.83 -13.10 -6.89
N HIS A 36 -8.98 -13.80 -8.02
CA HIS A 36 -8.23 -15.02 -8.28
C HIS A 36 -6.73 -14.72 -8.42
N PRO A 37 -5.82 -15.67 -8.14
CA PRO A 37 -4.39 -15.50 -8.39
C PRO A 37 -4.02 -15.00 -9.80
N ASP A 38 -4.84 -15.31 -10.82
CA ASP A 38 -4.61 -14.86 -12.21
C ASP A 38 -5.09 -13.41 -12.46
N GLU A 39 -5.89 -12.87 -11.56
CA GLU A 39 -6.49 -11.53 -11.66
C GLU A 39 -5.73 -10.48 -10.82
N GLN A 40 -4.61 -10.87 -10.21
CA GLN A 40 -3.83 -10.00 -9.32
C GLN A 40 -3.39 -8.69 -9.98
N HIS A 41 -3.13 -8.70 -11.29
CA HIS A 41 -2.82 -7.50 -12.07
C HIS A 41 -3.90 -6.42 -11.93
N ILE A 42 -5.18 -6.79 -11.96
CA ILE A 42 -6.32 -5.86 -11.82
C ILE A 42 -6.27 -5.18 -10.45
N GLY A 43 -6.03 -5.96 -9.39
CA GLY A 43 -5.93 -5.45 -8.03
C GLY A 43 -4.75 -4.49 -7.87
N PHE A 44 -3.58 -4.85 -8.42
CA PHE A 44 -2.40 -3.99 -8.40
C PHE A 44 -2.62 -2.67 -9.13
N GLU A 45 -3.15 -2.69 -10.36
CA GLU A 45 -3.43 -1.48 -11.12
C GLU A 45 -4.35 -0.52 -10.35
N GLN A 46 -5.42 -1.04 -9.76
CA GLN A 46 -6.36 -0.24 -8.97
C GLN A 46 -5.71 0.34 -7.71
N VAL A 47 -4.91 -0.45 -7.00
CA VAL A 47 -4.18 0.00 -5.80
C VAL A 47 -3.14 1.06 -6.17
N LEU A 48 -2.34 0.84 -7.20
CA LEU A 48 -1.30 1.80 -7.63
C LEU A 48 -1.92 3.12 -8.08
N ARG A 49 -3.03 3.07 -8.82
CA ARG A 49 -3.78 4.25 -9.23
C ARG A 49 -4.30 5.02 -8.01
N LEU A 50 -4.93 4.32 -7.06
CA LEU A 50 -5.42 4.95 -5.84
C LEU A 50 -4.29 5.57 -5.01
N LEU A 51 -3.16 4.89 -4.86
CA LEU A 51 -2.01 5.41 -4.14
C LEU A 51 -1.39 6.63 -4.84
N ALA A 52 -1.35 6.63 -6.18
CA ALA A 52 -0.90 7.78 -6.96
C ALA A 52 -1.85 8.99 -6.79
N ASP A 53 -3.16 8.76 -6.92
CA ASP A 53 -4.21 9.79 -6.80
C ASP A 53 -4.28 10.37 -5.37
N ALA A 54 -4.09 9.53 -4.36
CA ALA A 54 -4.01 9.94 -2.95
C ALA A 54 -2.65 10.56 -2.59
N GLY A 55 -1.65 10.47 -3.47
CA GLY A 55 -0.28 10.86 -3.19
C GLY A 55 0.44 9.96 -2.18
N LEU A 56 -0.11 8.81 -1.82
CA LEU A 56 0.48 7.86 -0.86
C LEU A 56 1.65 7.04 -1.43
N ALA A 57 2.06 7.32 -2.67
CA ALA A 57 3.23 6.73 -3.30
C ALA A 57 4.50 6.88 -2.43
N PRO A 58 5.19 5.78 -2.07
CA PRO A 58 6.45 5.84 -1.34
C PRO A 58 7.53 6.54 -2.18
N GLY A 59 8.13 7.63 -1.67
CA GLY A 59 9.31 8.26 -2.30
C GLY A 59 9.36 9.79 -2.39
N LYS A 60 8.37 10.55 -1.89
CA LYS A 60 8.54 12.01 -1.71
C LYS A 60 9.43 12.39 -0.51
N ALA A 61 10.71 12.03 -0.56
CA ALA A 61 11.72 12.61 0.31
C ALA A 61 12.20 13.96 -0.25
N ALA A 62 12.08 15.01 0.57
CA ALA A 62 12.62 16.37 0.44
C ALA A 62 11.98 17.36 -0.58
N PRO A 63 11.68 18.61 -0.16
CA PRO A 63 11.44 19.71 -1.07
C PRO A 63 12.79 20.19 -1.63
N GLY A 64 13.22 19.61 -2.74
CA GLY A 64 14.40 20.02 -3.49
C GLY A 64 14.15 19.89 -4.99
N LYS A 65 13.91 21.03 -5.65
CA LYS A 65 13.80 21.25 -7.10
C LYS A 65 13.75 20.00 -8.00
N ALA A 66 12.55 19.57 -8.39
CA ALA A 66 12.37 18.87 -9.64
C ALA A 66 12.27 19.91 -10.78
N ALA A 67 13.04 19.72 -11.85
CA ALA A 67 13.00 20.56 -13.05
C ALA A 67 11.65 20.39 -13.79
N PRO A 68 11.12 21.45 -14.42
CA PRO A 68 9.86 21.38 -15.15
C PRO A 68 10.06 20.61 -16.46
N GLY A 69 9.37 19.49 -16.65
CA GLY A 69 9.31 18.83 -17.96
C GLY A 69 9.10 17.32 -17.98
N LEU A 70 9.35 16.60 -16.90
CA LEU A 70 8.89 15.22 -16.74
C LEU A 70 7.96 15.18 -15.54
N ALA A 71 6.71 14.74 -15.75
CA ALA A 71 5.87 14.25 -14.66
C ALA A 71 6.60 13.04 -14.06
N SER A 72 7.45 13.32 -13.06
CA SER A 72 8.33 12.36 -12.41
C SER A 72 7.47 11.30 -11.73
N ALA A 73 7.18 10.21 -12.45
CA ALA A 73 6.81 8.96 -11.81
C ALA A 73 7.90 8.67 -10.78
N ASP A 74 7.50 8.57 -9.51
CA ASP A 74 8.41 8.25 -8.42
C ASP A 74 9.20 7.00 -8.82
N PRO A 75 10.55 7.00 -8.80
CA PRO A 75 11.34 5.84 -9.19
C PRO A 75 10.88 4.56 -8.49
N VAL A 76 10.41 4.66 -7.24
CA VAL A 76 9.88 3.51 -6.49
C VAL A 76 8.57 3.00 -7.11
N MET A 77 7.65 3.88 -7.49
CA MET A 77 6.41 3.48 -8.14
C MET A 77 6.66 2.86 -9.52
N LEU A 78 7.66 3.35 -10.26
CA LEU A 78 8.07 2.75 -11.52
C LEU A 78 8.63 1.33 -11.31
N TRP A 79 9.45 1.12 -10.29
CA TRP A 79 9.92 -0.22 -9.91
C TRP A 79 8.80 -1.16 -9.48
N VAL A 80 7.84 -0.66 -8.70
CA VAL A 80 6.67 -1.41 -8.27
C VAL A 80 5.82 -1.83 -9.48
N SER A 81 5.57 -0.93 -10.43
CA SER A 81 4.86 -1.25 -11.67
C SER A 81 5.59 -2.33 -12.47
N LEU A 82 6.92 -2.21 -12.65
CA LEU A 82 7.71 -3.23 -13.34
C LEU A 82 7.62 -4.61 -12.66
N LEU A 83 7.65 -4.66 -11.33
CA LEU A 83 7.47 -5.91 -10.59
C LEU A 83 6.07 -6.50 -10.82
N ALA A 84 5.03 -5.67 -10.77
CA ALA A 84 3.67 -6.12 -11.01
C ALA A 84 3.46 -6.62 -12.46
N ASP A 85 4.00 -5.90 -13.44
CA ASP A 85 3.95 -6.26 -14.86
C ASP A 85 4.70 -7.58 -15.15
N SER A 86 5.77 -7.87 -14.39
CA SER A 86 6.51 -9.13 -14.47
C SER A 86 5.81 -10.31 -13.80
N GLY A 87 4.68 -10.08 -13.11
CA GLY A 87 3.98 -11.09 -12.31
C GLY A 87 4.61 -11.34 -10.92
N ALA A 88 5.62 -10.57 -10.53
CA ALA A 88 6.27 -10.65 -9.21
C ALA A 88 5.42 -9.92 -8.14
N TYR A 89 4.17 -10.33 -7.98
CA TYR A 89 3.17 -9.63 -7.16
C TYR A 89 3.54 -9.57 -5.68
N GLU A 90 4.10 -10.61 -5.09
CA GLU A 90 4.55 -10.59 -3.70
C GLU A 90 5.65 -9.54 -3.48
N SER A 91 6.63 -9.48 -4.39
CA SER A 91 7.69 -8.47 -4.37
C SER A 91 7.14 -7.07 -4.59
N ALA A 92 6.18 -6.90 -5.51
CA ALA A 92 5.52 -5.62 -5.74
C ALA A 92 4.73 -5.15 -4.50
N ALA A 93 3.99 -6.05 -3.84
CA ALA A 93 3.27 -5.75 -2.60
C ALA A 93 4.22 -5.31 -1.48
N MET A 94 5.35 -6.02 -1.31
CA MET A 94 6.37 -5.65 -0.33
C MET A 94 7.00 -4.29 -0.63
N ALA A 95 7.25 -3.98 -1.91
CA ALA A 95 7.83 -2.70 -2.32
C ALA A 95 6.88 -1.50 -2.13
N ILE A 96 5.56 -1.73 -2.09
CA ILE A 96 4.54 -0.71 -1.77
C ILE A 96 4.49 -0.41 -0.26
N MET A 97 4.85 -1.37 0.59
CA MET A 97 4.77 -1.20 2.03
C MET A 97 5.64 -0.03 2.49
N PRO A 98 5.16 0.82 3.43
CA PRO A 98 6.01 1.82 4.05
C PRO A 98 7.23 1.16 4.72
N SER A 99 8.39 1.80 4.65
CA SER A 99 9.65 1.24 5.17
C SER A 99 9.59 0.80 6.62
N ASP A 100 8.82 1.54 7.44
CA ASP A 100 8.72 1.31 8.88
C ASP A 100 7.41 0.56 9.25
N ALA A 101 6.70 0.01 8.26
CA ALA A 101 5.53 -0.81 8.51
C ALA A 101 5.95 -2.23 8.92
N VAL A 102 5.28 -2.78 9.92
CA VAL A 102 5.40 -4.19 10.28
C VAL A 102 4.32 -4.95 9.54
N TYR A 103 4.71 -5.89 8.70
CA TYR A 103 3.78 -6.77 7.99
C TYR A 103 4.14 -8.23 8.21
N SER A 104 3.11 -9.07 8.24
CA SER A 104 3.23 -10.51 8.33
C SER A 104 2.11 -11.14 7.51
N GLY A 105 2.26 -12.41 7.17
CA GLY A 105 1.22 -13.14 6.47
C GLY A 105 1.64 -14.56 6.16
N GLY A 106 0.67 -15.35 5.73
CA GLY A 106 0.87 -16.73 5.37
C GLY A 106 -0.41 -17.43 4.94
N ARG A 107 -0.21 -18.64 4.42
CA ARG A 107 -1.30 -19.52 4.00
C ARG A 107 -1.91 -20.22 5.21
N ARG A 108 -3.24 -20.22 5.26
CA ARG A 108 -4.05 -20.87 6.29
C ARG A 108 -4.37 -22.31 5.88
N ALA A 109 -4.86 -23.09 6.85
CA ALA A 109 -5.25 -24.49 6.64
C ALA A 109 -6.40 -24.67 5.64
N ASP A 110 -7.27 -23.67 5.50
CA ASP A 110 -8.36 -23.63 4.51
C ASP A 110 -7.88 -23.27 3.09
N GLY A 111 -6.57 -23.08 2.90
CA GLY A 111 -5.96 -22.74 1.62
C GLY A 111 -5.97 -21.26 1.28
N LEU A 112 -6.68 -20.42 2.06
CA LEU A 112 -6.69 -18.96 1.90
C LEU A 112 -5.44 -18.32 2.50
N HIS A 113 -5.20 -17.07 2.15
CA HIS A 113 -4.08 -16.28 2.64
C HIS A 113 -4.57 -15.26 3.66
N SER A 114 -3.76 -15.08 4.70
CA SER A 114 -3.93 -14.05 5.70
C SER A 114 -2.72 -13.14 5.77
N ALA A 115 -2.98 -11.91 6.17
CA ALA A 115 -1.96 -10.90 6.34
C ALA A 115 -2.37 -9.93 7.44
N GLN A 116 -1.38 -9.35 8.11
CA GLN A 116 -1.56 -8.24 9.03
C GLN A 116 -0.54 -7.17 8.67
N VAL A 117 -0.97 -5.92 8.63
CA VAL A 117 -0.11 -4.75 8.40
C VAL A 117 -0.33 -3.75 9.52
N THR A 118 0.76 -3.27 10.10
CA THR A 118 0.79 -2.20 11.09
C THR A 118 1.61 -1.05 10.53
N LEU A 119 0.96 0.09 10.33
CA LEU A 119 1.54 1.30 9.78
C LEU A 119 2.38 2.08 10.80
N PRO A 120 3.31 2.93 10.32
CA PRO A 120 3.99 3.91 11.15
C PRO A 120 2.96 4.83 11.81
N GLY A 121 2.83 4.76 13.14
CA GLY A 121 1.78 5.44 13.91
C GLY A 121 0.75 4.51 14.55
N GLY A 122 0.88 3.20 14.40
CA GLY A 122 0.12 2.20 15.16
C GLY A 122 -1.29 1.90 14.64
N ALA A 123 -1.64 2.38 13.45
CA ALA A 123 -2.83 1.90 12.76
C ALA A 123 -2.53 0.51 12.20
N ALA A 124 -3.33 -0.48 12.57
CA ALA A 124 -3.16 -1.86 12.12
C ALA A 124 -4.46 -2.39 11.54
N ALA A 125 -4.34 -3.32 10.61
CA ALA A 125 -5.47 -4.09 10.09
C ALA A 125 -4.99 -5.43 9.54
N ASP A 126 -5.95 -6.33 9.40
CA ASP A 126 -5.73 -7.67 8.86
C ASP A 126 -6.62 -7.97 7.65
N SER A 127 -6.17 -8.97 6.90
CA SER A 127 -6.90 -9.67 5.85
C SER A 127 -6.85 -11.16 6.17
N ARG A 128 -7.98 -11.86 6.05
CA ARG A 128 -8.09 -13.29 6.44
C ARG A 128 -8.64 -14.20 5.34
N ALA A 129 -9.06 -13.63 4.22
CA ALA A 129 -9.85 -14.33 3.22
C ALA A 129 -9.34 -14.13 1.78
N ALA A 130 -8.09 -13.72 1.60
CA ALA A 130 -7.54 -13.50 0.27
C ALA A 130 -7.17 -14.82 -0.41
N ARG A 131 -7.30 -14.87 -1.73
CA ARG A 131 -6.92 -16.06 -2.52
C ARG A 131 -5.44 -16.09 -2.91
N SER A 132 -4.71 -14.97 -2.75
CA SER A 132 -3.25 -14.89 -2.91
C SER A 132 -2.60 -14.10 -1.78
N GLN A 133 -1.30 -14.33 -1.56
CA GLN A 133 -0.55 -13.66 -0.49
C GLN A 133 -0.36 -12.17 -0.76
N ALA A 134 -0.06 -11.78 -2.00
CA ALA A 134 0.09 -10.37 -2.37
C ALA A 134 -1.20 -9.59 -2.13
N MET A 135 -2.35 -10.14 -2.53
CA MET A 135 -3.65 -9.50 -2.29
C MET A 135 -4.01 -9.42 -0.81
N ALA A 136 -3.64 -10.43 0.00
CA ALA A 136 -3.81 -10.36 1.45
C ALA A 136 -3.07 -9.15 2.04
N TRP A 137 -1.81 -8.96 1.64
CA TRP A 137 -0.99 -7.84 2.08
C TRP A 137 -1.56 -6.49 1.63
N LEU A 138 -1.97 -6.36 0.37
CA LEU A 138 -2.59 -5.12 -0.13
C LEU A 138 -3.90 -4.81 0.59
N ALA A 139 -4.77 -5.81 0.80
CA ALA A 139 -6.02 -5.63 1.54
C ALA A 139 -5.78 -5.16 2.98
N ALA A 140 -4.82 -5.79 3.68
CA ALA A 140 -4.45 -5.39 5.03
C ALA A 140 -3.86 -3.96 5.06
N LEU A 141 -3.02 -3.60 4.07
CA LEU A 141 -2.46 -2.26 3.95
C LEU A 141 -3.55 -1.18 3.74
N LEU A 142 -4.47 -1.42 2.79
CA LEU A 142 -5.57 -0.50 2.49
C LEU A 142 -6.47 -0.26 3.72
N ARG A 143 -6.77 -1.32 4.48
CA ARG A 143 -7.53 -1.19 5.73
C ARG A 143 -6.75 -0.45 6.80
N ALA A 144 -5.47 -0.72 6.95
CA ALA A 144 -4.63 -0.01 7.92
C ALA A 144 -4.55 1.49 7.58
N LEU A 145 -4.48 1.82 6.28
CA LEU A 145 -4.57 3.19 5.77
C LEU A 145 -5.90 3.84 6.14
N ALA A 146 -7.03 3.16 5.88
CA ALA A 146 -8.35 3.65 6.25
C ALA A 146 -8.47 3.93 7.75
N HIS A 147 -8.00 3.01 8.60
CA HIS A 147 -7.94 3.19 10.05
C HIS A 147 -7.05 4.38 10.46
N ALA A 148 -5.92 4.58 9.78
CA ALA A 148 -5.03 5.71 10.05
C ALA A 148 -5.65 7.06 9.68
N MET A 149 -6.57 7.07 8.71
CA MET A 149 -7.34 8.26 8.33
C MET A 149 -8.44 8.56 9.35
N LEU A 150 -9.17 7.54 9.80
CA LEU A 150 -10.24 7.70 10.79
C LEU A 150 -9.72 8.18 12.16
N LYS A 151 -8.55 7.69 12.62
CA LYS A 151 -7.94 8.10 13.90
C LYS A 151 -7.50 9.58 13.96
N ARG A 152 -7.64 10.36 12.87
CA ARG A 152 -7.26 11.78 12.81
C ARG A 152 -8.42 12.73 13.11
N HIS A 153 -9.64 12.23 13.08
CA HIS A 153 -10.86 12.94 13.49
C HIS A 153 -11.12 12.68 14.97
#